data_AF-A0A544ZGG2-F1
#
_entry.id   AF-A0A544ZGG2-F1
#
_cell.length_a   1.000
_cell.length_b   1.000
_cell.length_c   1.000
_cell.angle_alpha   90.00
_cell.angle_beta   90.00
_cell.angle_gamma   90.00
#
_symmetry.space_group_name_H-M   'P 1'
#
loop_
_entity.id
_entity.type
_entity.pdbx_description
1 polymer ?
#
loop_
_entity_poly.entity_id
_entity_poly.type
_entity_poly.pdbx_seq_one_letter_code
_entity_poly.pdbx_strand_id
1 'polypeptide(L)'
;MRLRMILLMAVTALTAACGGVEPDTSAAAADDGPAKPVALWGAEGGFVTATMNVLRPPRVVVYGDGLVIVDASKQMTLTDAETGEVVARMEKYLGGQPPTAKPKPGAPSVTDVPDTVLGVRGKDGKMLEVRVPALEQLAAFYPKQLVDAKKLMEGLATRAAAEGADYAATRVRVVAEGVESAEGKPSPWPKGVPEPSGVVDPVWQKDVEGAAVSAITKAVPAGRKYDRSLFRTSSGTIFTLSWRYLLPHEQSSASPMPGRKG
;
A
#
# COMPACT_ATOMS: atom_id res chain seq x y z
N MET A 1 6.91 23.96 -60.68
CA MET A 1 5.75 24.52 -61.41
C MET A 1 4.57 24.61 -60.45
N ARG A 2 3.97 25.80 -60.38
CA ARG A 2 2.77 26.12 -59.58
C ARG A 2 1.54 25.48 -60.24
N LEU A 3 0.61 24.95 -59.45
CA LEU A 3 -0.81 25.25 -59.68
C LEU A 3 -1.62 25.08 -58.39
N ARG A 4 -2.09 26.24 -57.90
CA ARG A 4 -3.17 26.37 -56.94
C ARG A 4 -4.47 26.08 -57.68
N MET A 5 -5.39 25.34 -57.08
CA MET A 5 -6.80 25.41 -57.47
C MET A 5 -7.65 25.47 -56.19
N ILE A 6 -8.11 26.68 -55.94
CA ILE A 6 -9.10 27.06 -54.95
C ILE A 6 -10.46 26.78 -55.58
N LEU A 7 -11.34 26.06 -54.90
CA LEU A 7 -12.77 26.12 -55.20
C LEU A 7 -13.55 26.39 -53.92
N LEU A 8 -14.04 27.63 -53.83
CA LEU A 8 -15.12 28.07 -52.97
C LEU A 8 -16.43 27.47 -53.49
N MET A 9 -17.23 26.87 -52.61
CA MET A 9 -18.68 26.80 -52.78
C MET A 9 -19.33 27.10 -51.44
N ALA A 10 -20.28 28.03 -51.47
CA ALA A 10 -20.91 28.66 -50.33
C ALA A 10 -22.40 28.27 -50.26
N VAL A 11 -22.85 28.02 -49.03
CA VAL A 11 -24.17 28.30 -48.45
C VAL A 11 -25.38 27.51 -48.97
N THR A 12 -25.99 26.74 -48.06
CA THR A 12 -27.39 26.97 -47.63
C THR A 12 -27.60 26.41 -46.23
N ALA A 13 -28.04 27.28 -45.31
CA ALA A 13 -28.54 26.93 -44.01
C ALA A 13 -29.93 26.29 -44.12
N LEU A 14 -30.19 25.24 -43.34
CA LEU A 14 -31.54 24.84 -42.96
C LEU A 14 -31.56 24.60 -41.44
N THR A 15 -32.27 25.49 -40.76
CA THR A 15 -32.63 25.40 -39.35
C THR A 15 -33.60 24.23 -39.14
N ALA A 16 -33.16 23.20 -38.42
CA ALA A 16 -34.05 22.23 -37.81
C ALA A 16 -34.00 22.42 -36.29
N ALA A 17 -35.03 23.08 -35.75
CA ALA A 17 -35.31 23.13 -34.33
C ALA A 17 -36.01 21.83 -33.94
N CYS A 18 -35.30 20.93 -33.26
CA CYS A 18 -35.88 19.87 -32.44
C CYS A 18 -34.99 19.69 -31.22
N GLY A 19 -35.58 19.79 -30.03
CA GLY A 19 -34.91 19.78 -28.74
C GLY A 19 -33.97 18.58 -28.57
N GLY A 20 -32.68 18.89 -28.40
CA GLY A 20 -31.70 17.98 -27.85
C GLY A 20 -31.61 18.26 -26.36
N VAL A 21 -32.11 17.31 -25.56
CA VAL A 21 -31.80 17.21 -24.14
C VAL A 21 -30.28 17.15 -24.02
N GLU A 22 -29.66 18.18 -23.46
CA GLU A 22 -28.28 18.08 -23.01
C GLU A 22 -28.21 16.90 -22.04
N PRO A 23 -27.34 15.90 -22.26
CA PRO A 23 -27.03 15.01 -21.19
C PRO A 23 -26.27 15.85 -20.18
N ASP A 24 -26.98 16.25 -19.12
CA ASP A 24 -26.39 16.50 -17.81
C ASP A 24 -25.54 15.26 -17.50
N THR A 25 -24.30 15.31 -17.96
CA THR A 25 -23.24 14.40 -17.54
C THR A 25 -22.96 14.85 -16.13
N SER A 26 -23.81 14.36 -15.22
CA SER A 26 -23.58 14.37 -13.79
C SER A 26 -22.28 13.60 -13.60
N ALA A 27 -21.17 14.34 -13.65
CA ALA A 27 -19.91 13.91 -13.11
C ALA A 27 -20.21 13.59 -11.65
N ALA A 28 -20.38 12.29 -11.36
CA ALA A 28 -20.41 11.82 -10.00
C ALA A 28 -19.21 12.46 -9.31
N ALA A 29 -19.48 13.29 -8.31
CA ALA A 29 -18.45 13.90 -7.50
C ALA A 29 -17.47 12.80 -7.11
N ALA A 30 -16.20 12.96 -7.45
CA ALA A 30 -15.16 12.08 -6.96
C ALA A 30 -15.29 12.08 -5.43
N ASP A 31 -15.44 10.90 -4.84
CA ASP A 31 -15.40 10.73 -3.39
C ASP A 31 -13.99 11.19 -2.96
N ASP A 32 -13.85 12.45 -2.54
CA ASP A 32 -12.60 13.09 -2.07
C ASP A 32 -12.04 12.45 -0.78
N GLY A 33 -12.64 11.33 -0.35
CA GLY A 33 -12.12 10.48 0.70
C GLY A 33 -10.83 9.75 0.30
N PRO A 34 -10.06 9.24 1.29
CA PRO A 34 -8.89 8.41 0.99
C PRO A 34 -9.28 7.24 0.10
N ALA A 35 -8.49 6.98 -0.94
CA ALA A 35 -8.70 5.88 -1.86
C ALA A 35 -8.84 4.57 -1.07
N LYS A 36 -9.94 3.83 -1.31
CA LYS A 36 -10.28 2.64 -0.52
C LYS A 36 -9.76 1.39 -1.23
N PRO A 37 -8.99 0.51 -0.55
CA PRO A 37 -8.58 -0.77 -1.14
C PRO A 37 -9.80 -1.65 -1.45
N VAL A 38 -9.75 -2.36 -2.57
CA VAL A 38 -10.75 -3.35 -2.99
C VAL A 38 -10.25 -4.78 -2.83
N ALA A 39 -8.93 -5.00 -2.81
CA ALA A 39 -8.33 -6.27 -2.42
C ALA A 39 -6.97 -6.05 -1.72
N LEU A 40 -6.62 -6.99 -0.84
CA LEU A 40 -5.48 -6.90 0.08
C LEU A 40 -4.83 -8.27 0.26
N TRP A 41 -3.51 -8.30 0.23
CA TRP A 41 -2.72 -9.37 0.83
C TRP A 41 -1.63 -8.75 1.71
N GLY A 42 -1.60 -9.12 3.00
CA GLY A 42 -0.62 -8.67 3.97
C GLY A 42 -0.21 -9.78 4.95
N ALA A 43 0.55 -9.39 5.98
CA ALA A 43 1.01 -10.29 7.01
C ALA A 43 0.99 -9.60 8.39
N GLU A 44 0.41 -10.25 9.40
CA GLU A 44 0.22 -9.73 10.75
C GLU A 44 0.96 -10.60 11.79
N GLY A 45 1.57 -9.98 12.81
CA GLY A 45 2.31 -10.70 13.86
C GLY A 45 3.62 -11.33 13.38
N GLY A 46 3.94 -12.50 13.95
CA GLY A 46 5.22 -13.19 13.79
C GLY A 46 6.35 -12.60 14.64
N PHE A 47 7.48 -13.30 14.69
CA PHE A 47 8.68 -12.85 15.39
C PHE A 47 9.55 -12.00 14.46
N VAL A 48 9.33 -10.68 14.48
CA VAL A 48 10.14 -9.69 13.75
C VAL A 48 10.51 -8.52 14.65
N THR A 49 11.49 -7.72 14.22
CA THR A 49 11.85 -6.50 14.95
C THR A 49 10.69 -5.51 14.98
N ALA A 50 10.67 -4.63 15.99
CA ALA A 50 9.65 -3.59 16.10
C ALA A 50 9.62 -2.68 14.86
N THR A 51 10.80 -2.32 14.31
CA THR A 51 10.90 -1.57 13.06
C THR A 51 10.26 -2.30 11.90
N MET A 52 10.50 -3.60 11.76
CA MET A 52 9.84 -4.40 10.71
C MET A 52 8.33 -4.43 10.91
N ASN A 53 7.82 -4.56 12.13
CA ASN A 53 6.37 -4.55 12.38
C ASN A 53 5.71 -3.22 11.98
N VAL A 54 6.34 -2.08 12.28
CA VAL A 54 5.78 -0.76 11.95
C VAL A 54 5.89 -0.45 10.45
N LEU A 55 6.99 -0.86 9.82
CA LEU A 55 7.27 -0.59 8.42
C LEU A 55 6.83 -1.70 7.48
N ARG A 56 6.19 -2.78 7.94
CA ARG A 56 5.67 -3.83 7.05
C ARG A 56 4.44 -3.30 6.32
N PRO A 57 4.51 -2.99 5.00
CA PRO A 57 3.29 -2.73 4.26
C PRO A 57 2.56 -4.05 3.99
N PRO A 58 1.27 -4.01 3.62
CA PRO A 58 0.68 -5.11 2.87
C PRO A 58 1.55 -5.48 1.66
N ARG A 59 1.65 -6.78 1.37
CA ARG A 59 2.40 -7.31 0.24
C ARG A 59 1.80 -6.83 -1.07
N VAL A 60 0.47 -6.81 -1.19
CA VAL A 60 -0.25 -6.33 -2.36
C VAL A 60 -1.51 -5.59 -1.91
N VAL A 61 -1.76 -4.43 -2.51
CA VAL A 61 -3.02 -3.69 -2.38
C VAL A 61 -3.54 -3.32 -3.76
N VAL A 62 -4.81 -3.60 -4.00
CA VAL A 62 -5.53 -3.23 -5.22
C VAL A 62 -6.57 -2.17 -4.88
N TYR A 63 -6.66 -1.11 -5.67
CA TYR A 63 -7.64 -0.03 -5.56
C TYR A 63 -8.69 -0.12 -6.68
N GLY A 64 -9.83 0.56 -6.48
CA GLY A 64 -10.98 0.47 -7.39
C GLY A 64 -10.74 1.06 -8.77
N ASP A 65 -9.74 1.93 -8.92
CA ASP A 65 -9.25 2.51 -10.18
C ASP A 65 -8.22 1.62 -10.89
N GLY A 66 -8.03 0.39 -10.42
CA GLY A 66 -7.08 -0.58 -10.96
C GLY A 66 -5.62 -0.36 -10.54
N LEU A 67 -5.32 0.65 -9.71
CA LEU A 67 -3.99 0.80 -9.15
C LEU A 67 -3.64 -0.41 -8.26
N VAL A 68 -2.49 -1.03 -8.52
CA VAL A 68 -1.91 -2.09 -7.69
C VAL A 68 -0.59 -1.60 -7.13
N ILE A 69 -0.44 -1.65 -5.80
CA ILE A 69 0.82 -1.33 -5.12
C ILE A 69 1.32 -2.59 -4.42
N VAL A 70 2.60 -2.90 -4.63
CA VAL A 70 3.28 -4.09 -4.10
C VAL A 70 4.43 -3.64 -3.20
N ASP A 71 4.46 -4.17 -1.97
CA ASP A 71 5.45 -3.85 -0.93
C ASP A 71 5.65 -2.35 -0.66
N ALA A 72 4.66 -1.51 -0.97
CA ALA A 72 4.82 -0.04 -0.97
C ALA A 72 6.09 0.44 -1.71
N SER A 73 6.50 -0.27 -2.76
CA SER A 73 7.75 0.01 -3.51
C SER A 73 7.60 -0.15 -5.02
N LYS A 74 6.63 -0.95 -5.48
CA LYS A 74 6.28 -1.12 -6.89
C LYS A 74 4.82 -0.80 -7.12
N GLN A 75 4.52 -0.30 -8.31
CA GLN A 75 3.15 -0.06 -8.76
C GLN A 75 2.93 -0.53 -10.20
N MET A 76 1.70 -0.92 -10.50
CA MET A 76 1.20 -1.15 -11.85
C MET A 76 -0.29 -0.81 -11.91
N THR A 77 -0.84 -0.76 -13.12
CA THR A 77 -2.27 -0.49 -13.33
C THR A 77 -2.90 -1.69 -14.03
N LEU A 78 -3.98 -2.19 -13.45
CA LEU A 78 -4.88 -3.14 -14.07
C LEU A 78 -5.95 -2.41 -14.86
N THR A 79 -6.47 -3.07 -15.89
CA THR A 79 -7.73 -2.65 -16.52
C THR A 79 -8.91 -2.84 -15.56
N ASP A 80 -10.04 -2.18 -15.83
CA ASP A 80 -11.28 -2.36 -15.06
C ASP A 80 -11.74 -3.84 -15.06
N ALA A 81 -11.57 -4.53 -16.20
CA ALA A 81 -11.91 -5.94 -16.34
C ALA A 81 -11.03 -6.84 -15.45
N GLU A 82 -9.72 -6.63 -15.47
CA GLU A 82 -8.78 -7.35 -14.60
C GLU A 82 -9.06 -7.07 -13.11
N THR A 83 -9.35 -5.81 -12.77
CA THR A 83 -9.67 -5.40 -11.40
C THR A 83 -10.95 -6.07 -10.92
N GLY A 84 -11.99 -6.07 -11.76
CA GLY A 84 -13.24 -6.78 -11.50
C GLY A 84 -13.05 -8.29 -11.34
N GLU A 85 -12.19 -8.91 -12.16
CA GLU A 85 -11.87 -10.34 -12.02
C GLU A 85 -11.18 -10.64 -10.70
N VAL A 86 -10.19 -9.83 -10.31
CA VAL A 86 -9.47 -10.00 -9.03
C VAL A 86 -10.46 -9.92 -7.87
N VAL A 87 -11.30 -8.89 -7.82
CA VAL A 87 -12.30 -8.72 -6.76
C VAL A 87 -13.27 -9.91 -6.74
N ALA A 88 -13.86 -10.28 -7.87
CA ALA A 88 -14.83 -11.37 -7.94
C ALA A 88 -14.23 -12.72 -7.50
N ARG A 89 -12.96 -13.00 -7.87
CA ARG A 89 -12.27 -14.22 -7.46
C ARG A 89 -11.92 -14.21 -5.98
N MET A 90 -11.44 -13.08 -5.46
CA MET A 90 -11.17 -12.93 -4.03
C MET A 90 -12.46 -13.06 -3.21
N GLU A 91 -13.57 -12.43 -3.61
CA GLU A 91 -14.89 -12.61 -2.99
C GLU A 91 -15.31 -14.08 -2.98
N LYS A 92 -15.15 -14.78 -4.10
CA LYS A 92 -15.45 -16.22 -4.21
C LYS A 92 -14.58 -17.07 -3.27
N TYR A 93 -13.29 -16.77 -3.16
CA TYR A 93 -12.37 -17.56 -2.34
C TYR A 93 -12.54 -17.32 -0.84
N LEU A 94 -12.79 -16.07 -0.45
CA LEU A 94 -12.94 -15.67 0.96
C LEU A 94 -14.39 -15.81 1.45
N GLY A 95 -15.37 -15.87 0.55
CA GLY A 95 -16.78 -16.06 0.88
C GLY A 95 -17.01 -17.31 1.74
N GLY A 96 -17.65 -17.14 2.89
CA GLY A 96 -17.95 -18.22 3.84
C GLY A 96 -16.78 -18.65 4.72
N GLN A 97 -15.58 -18.06 4.58
CA GLN A 97 -14.48 -18.29 5.50
C GLN A 97 -14.73 -17.56 6.84
N PRO A 98 -14.31 -18.14 7.98
CA PRO A 98 -14.31 -17.40 9.24
C PRO A 98 -13.26 -16.28 9.22
N PRO A 99 -13.39 -15.23 10.06
CA PRO A 99 -12.39 -14.15 10.14
C PRO A 99 -10.96 -14.62 10.47
N THR A 100 -10.84 -15.75 11.16
CA THR A 100 -9.57 -16.47 11.36
C THR A 100 -9.77 -17.93 10.98
N ALA A 101 -9.09 -18.37 9.92
CA ALA A 101 -9.12 -19.75 9.47
C ALA A 101 -8.26 -20.63 10.37
N LYS A 102 -8.74 -21.84 10.68
CA LYS A 102 -7.99 -22.85 11.44
C LYS A 102 -7.54 -23.98 10.51
N PRO A 103 -6.31 -24.49 10.65
CA PRO A 103 -5.88 -25.63 9.86
C PRO A 103 -6.66 -26.89 10.29
N LYS A 104 -6.77 -27.87 9.39
CA LYS A 104 -7.38 -29.17 9.69
C LYS A 104 -6.65 -29.86 10.87
N PRO A 105 -7.36 -30.71 11.63
CA PRO A 105 -6.74 -31.54 12.66
C PRO A 105 -5.55 -32.33 12.12
N GLY A 106 -4.49 -32.44 12.93
CA GLY A 106 -3.24 -33.10 12.54
C GLY A 106 -2.20 -32.18 11.89
N ALA A 107 -2.50 -30.89 11.70
CA ALA A 107 -1.49 -29.91 11.29
C ALA A 107 -0.39 -29.76 12.35
N PRO A 108 0.89 -29.67 11.96
CA PRO A 108 1.96 -29.38 12.90
C PRO A 108 1.81 -27.98 13.48
N SER A 109 2.36 -27.78 14.69
CA SER A 109 2.48 -26.45 15.28
C SER A 109 3.57 -25.66 14.56
N VAL A 110 3.27 -24.42 14.21
CA VAL A 110 4.23 -23.47 13.64
C VAL A 110 4.18 -22.21 14.50
N THR A 111 5.32 -21.83 15.06
CA THR A 111 5.47 -20.61 15.86
C THR A 111 6.27 -19.57 15.07
N ASP A 112 6.22 -18.32 15.53
CA ASP A 112 7.10 -17.22 15.08
C ASP A 112 6.91 -16.77 13.62
N VAL A 113 6.00 -17.38 12.87
CA VAL A 113 5.61 -16.98 11.51
C VAL A 113 4.39 -16.05 11.58
N PRO A 114 4.35 -14.97 10.77
CA PRO A 114 3.17 -14.11 10.71
C PRO A 114 1.96 -14.82 10.10
N ASP A 115 0.78 -14.40 10.53
CA ASP A 115 -0.48 -14.76 9.89
C ASP A 115 -0.56 -14.11 8.52
N THR A 116 -0.99 -14.86 7.51
CA THR A 116 -1.34 -14.26 6.21
C THR A 116 -2.71 -13.59 6.33
N VAL A 117 -2.81 -12.32 5.95
CA VAL A 117 -4.07 -11.57 5.91
C VAL A 117 -4.51 -11.42 4.46
N LEU A 118 -5.68 -11.95 4.11
CA LEU A 118 -6.30 -11.80 2.80
C LEU A 118 -7.58 -10.99 2.94
N GLY A 119 -7.76 -9.98 2.10
CA GLY A 119 -8.90 -9.08 2.17
C GLY A 119 -9.52 -8.79 0.80
N VAL A 120 -10.84 -8.61 0.79
CA VAL A 120 -11.59 -8.12 -0.37
C VAL A 120 -12.74 -7.25 0.10
N ARG A 121 -12.98 -6.13 -0.59
CA ARG A 121 -14.12 -5.27 -0.30
C ARG A 121 -15.37 -5.87 -0.93
N GLY A 122 -16.33 -6.22 -0.09
CA GLY A 122 -17.62 -6.73 -0.52
C GLY A 122 -18.51 -5.64 -1.11
N LYS A 123 -19.61 -6.06 -1.74
CA LYS A 123 -20.64 -5.17 -2.31
C LYS A 123 -21.30 -4.23 -1.30
N ASP A 124 -21.27 -4.56 -0.02
CA ASP A 124 -21.74 -3.70 1.07
C ASP A 124 -20.74 -2.59 1.46
N GLY A 125 -19.61 -2.51 0.74
CA GLY A 125 -18.55 -1.56 0.96
C GLY A 125 -17.61 -1.91 2.12
N LYS A 126 -17.83 -3.03 2.83
CA LYS A 126 -16.98 -3.46 3.95
C LYS A 126 -15.86 -4.37 3.46
N MET A 127 -14.72 -4.34 4.16
CA MET A 127 -13.64 -5.27 3.91
C MET A 127 -13.95 -6.61 4.60
N LEU A 128 -14.05 -7.68 3.82
CA LEU A 128 -14.01 -9.05 4.32
C LEU A 128 -12.54 -9.45 4.44
N GLU A 129 -12.05 -9.63 5.67
CA GLU A 129 -10.69 -10.07 5.95
C GLU A 129 -10.66 -11.47 6.56
N VAL A 130 -9.72 -12.28 6.11
CA VAL A 130 -9.45 -13.62 6.63
C VAL A 130 -7.98 -13.70 7.04
N ARG A 131 -7.73 -13.99 8.31
CA ARG A 131 -6.41 -14.30 8.88
C ARG A 131 -6.16 -15.80 8.78
N VAL A 132 -5.00 -16.17 8.23
CA VAL A 132 -4.63 -17.56 7.98
C VAL A 132 -3.24 -17.83 8.56
N PRO A 133 -3.17 -18.35 9.79
CA PRO A 133 -1.91 -18.65 10.46
C PRO A 133 -1.02 -19.60 9.66
N ALA A 134 0.26 -19.23 9.50
CA ALA A 134 1.28 -20.05 8.85
C ALA A 134 0.81 -20.69 7.51
N LEU A 135 0.04 -19.95 6.70
CA LEU A 135 -0.57 -20.47 5.47
C LEU A 135 0.44 -21.14 4.54
N GLU A 136 1.64 -20.56 4.42
CA GLU A 136 2.69 -21.08 3.54
C GLU A 136 3.21 -22.45 4.00
N GLN A 137 3.41 -22.62 5.30
CA GLN A 137 3.90 -23.86 5.91
C GLN A 137 2.79 -24.93 5.98
N LEU A 138 1.54 -24.50 6.13
CA LEU A 138 0.39 -25.36 6.39
C LEU A 138 -0.60 -25.45 5.22
N ALA A 139 -0.20 -25.09 4.00
CA ALA A 139 -1.10 -24.97 2.85
C ALA A 139 -1.97 -26.21 2.62
N ALA A 140 -1.42 -27.42 2.81
CA ALA A 140 -2.15 -28.69 2.65
C ALA A 140 -3.26 -28.91 3.70
N PHE A 141 -3.18 -28.22 4.84
CA PHE A 141 -4.14 -28.30 5.94
C PHE A 141 -5.26 -27.25 5.85
N TYR A 142 -5.21 -26.34 4.88
CA TYR A 142 -6.23 -25.33 4.66
C TYR A 142 -7.15 -25.67 3.47
N PRO A 143 -8.36 -25.09 3.39
CA PRO A 143 -9.16 -25.10 2.17
C PRO A 143 -8.36 -24.51 1.00
N LYS A 144 -8.42 -25.17 -0.17
CA LYS A 144 -7.70 -24.77 -1.38
C LYS A 144 -7.99 -23.31 -1.79
N GLN A 145 -9.18 -22.81 -1.47
CA GLN A 145 -9.60 -21.45 -1.74
C GLN A 145 -8.67 -20.41 -1.10
N LEU A 146 -8.16 -20.64 0.12
CA LEU A 146 -7.23 -19.71 0.78
C LEU A 146 -5.87 -19.69 0.08
N VAL A 147 -5.41 -20.87 -0.34
CA VAL A 147 -4.16 -21.02 -1.10
C VAL A 147 -4.28 -20.36 -2.48
N ASP A 148 -5.41 -20.55 -3.17
CA ASP A 148 -5.68 -19.96 -4.48
C ASP A 148 -5.85 -18.43 -4.40
N ALA A 149 -6.43 -17.89 -3.31
CA ALA A 149 -6.49 -16.46 -3.04
C ALA A 149 -5.09 -15.85 -2.85
N LYS A 150 -4.23 -16.46 -2.03
CA LYS A 150 -2.82 -16.03 -1.91
C LYS A 150 -2.13 -16.07 -3.27
N LYS A 151 -2.27 -17.18 -4.01
CA LYS A 151 -1.63 -17.36 -5.32
C LYS A 151 -2.07 -16.30 -6.34
N LEU A 152 -3.34 -15.91 -6.34
CA LEU A 152 -3.85 -14.83 -7.18
C LEU A 152 -3.10 -13.52 -6.89
N MET A 153 -3.01 -13.13 -5.61
CA MET A 153 -2.32 -11.90 -5.20
C MET A 153 -0.81 -11.99 -5.44
N GLU A 154 -0.20 -13.16 -5.27
CA GLU A 154 1.20 -13.43 -5.59
C GLU A 154 1.52 -13.32 -7.08
N GLY A 155 0.57 -13.68 -7.95
CA GLY A 155 0.66 -13.39 -9.38
C GLY A 155 0.77 -11.90 -9.67
N LEU A 156 -0.03 -11.06 -8.97
CA LEU A 156 0.06 -9.60 -9.09
C LEU A 156 1.40 -9.07 -8.58
N ALA A 157 1.90 -9.58 -7.45
CA ALA A 157 3.21 -9.23 -6.92
C ALA A 157 4.34 -9.56 -7.91
N THR A 158 4.27 -10.74 -8.52
CA THR A 158 5.25 -11.20 -9.52
C THR A 158 5.22 -10.33 -10.77
N ARG A 159 4.02 -10.02 -11.29
CA ARG A 159 3.85 -9.13 -12.45
C ARG A 159 4.37 -7.72 -12.18
N ALA A 160 4.04 -7.13 -11.03
CA ALA A 160 4.53 -5.81 -10.64
C ALA A 160 6.06 -5.79 -10.44
N ALA A 161 6.66 -6.90 -9.98
CA ALA A 161 8.12 -6.99 -9.89
C ALA A 161 8.80 -7.03 -11.27
N ALA A 162 8.16 -7.65 -12.26
CA ALA A 162 8.70 -7.79 -13.62
C ALA A 162 8.45 -6.54 -14.49
N GLU A 163 7.28 -5.93 -14.39
CA GLU A 163 6.78 -4.92 -15.33
C GLU A 163 6.41 -3.58 -14.65
N GLY A 164 6.33 -3.56 -13.31
CA GLY A 164 5.86 -2.41 -12.56
C GLY A 164 6.90 -1.29 -12.45
N ALA A 165 6.39 -0.07 -12.37
CA ALA A 165 7.18 1.12 -12.06
C ALA A 165 7.49 1.19 -10.56
N ASP A 166 8.51 1.96 -10.18
CA ASP A 166 8.75 2.28 -8.77
C ASP A 166 7.57 3.10 -8.21
N TYR A 167 7.11 2.73 -7.03
CA TYR A 167 6.09 3.48 -6.29
C TYR A 167 6.76 4.62 -5.51
N ALA A 168 6.17 5.80 -5.59
CA ALA A 168 6.53 6.95 -4.78
C ALA A 168 5.26 7.66 -4.30
N ALA A 169 5.32 8.18 -3.07
CA ALA A 169 4.22 8.93 -2.46
C ALA A 169 4.72 10.27 -1.89
N THR A 170 3.78 11.17 -1.65
CA THR A 170 4.03 12.49 -1.05
C THR A 170 4.24 12.43 0.47
N ARG A 171 3.94 11.27 1.09
CA ARG A 171 4.10 11.02 2.53
C ARG A 171 4.84 9.70 2.76
N VAL A 172 5.67 9.67 3.81
CA VAL A 172 6.39 8.47 4.24
C VAL A 172 6.20 8.26 5.73
N ARG A 173 6.17 6.99 6.17
CA ARG A 173 6.35 6.64 7.58
C ARG A 173 7.83 6.50 7.86
N VAL A 174 8.34 7.31 8.78
CA VAL A 174 9.71 7.21 9.30
C VAL A 174 9.67 6.46 10.62
N VAL A 175 10.64 5.56 10.81
CA VAL A 175 10.88 4.87 12.07
C VAL A 175 12.32 5.09 12.50
N ALA A 176 12.49 5.39 13.78
CA ALA A 176 13.78 5.49 14.44
C ALA A 176 13.87 4.42 15.55
N GLU A 177 14.91 3.60 15.49
CA GLU A 177 15.21 2.55 16.47
C GLU A 177 16.51 2.90 17.19
N GLY A 178 16.51 2.83 18.52
CA GLY A 178 17.70 3.07 19.32
C GLY A 178 18.80 2.06 19.01
N VAL A 179 20.06 2.48 19.07
CA VAL A 179 21.20 1.55 18.93
C VAL A 179 21.94 1.41 20.24
N GLU A 180 22.13 0.17 20.69
CA GLU A 180 22.87 -0.15 21.92
C GLU A 180 24.39 -0.02 21.72
N SER A 181 24.88 -0.32 20.51
CA SER A 181 26.26 -0.07 20.10
C SER A 181 26.31 0.50 18.68
N ALA A 182 26.97 1.65 18.53
CA ALA A 182 27.19 2.29 17.24
C ALA A 182 28.52 1.80 16.65
N GLU A 183 28.53 0.62 16.05
CA GLU A 183 29.59 0.26 15.11
C GLU A 183 29.37 1.04 13.81
N GLY A 184 30.15 2.10 13.62
CA GLY A 184 30.10 2.96 12.43
C GLY A 184 30.08 4.45 12.76
N LYS A 185 30.28 5.28 11.73
CA LYS A 185 30.23 6.75 11.85
C LYS A 185 28.82 7.24 11.56
N PRO A 186 28.06 7.74 12.55
CA PRO A 186 26.71 8.25 12.31
C PRO A 186 26.76 9.53 11.47
N SER A 187 25.79 9.66 10.57
CA SER A 187 25.54 10.88 9.81
C SER A 187 24.74 11.89 10.68
N PRO A 188 24.78 13.20 10.35
CA PRO A 188 23.88 14.16 10.96
C PRO A 188 22.42 13.83 10.65
N TRP A 189 21.51 14.07 11.60
CA TRP A 189 20.08 13.90 11.39
C TRP A 189 19.59 14.64 10.13
N PRO A 190 18.73 14.03 9.28
CA PRO A 190 18.27 14.68 8.06
C PRO A 190 17.48 15.95 8.38
N LYS A 191 17.89 17.08 7.77
CA LYS A 191 17.27 18.40 8.02
C LYS A 191 15.77 18.37 7.73
N GLY A 192 14.97 18.85 8.68
CA GLY A 192 13.51 18.96 8.55
C GLY A 192 12.75 17.68 8.86
N VAL A 193 13.43 16.56 9.09
CA VAL A 193 12.81 15.34 9.63
C VAL A 193 12.68 15.51 11.15
N PRO A 194 11.50 15.30 11.75
CA PRO A 194 11.35 15.39 13.21
C PRO A 194 12.27 14.41 13.94
N GLU A 195 12.92 14.85 15.02
CA GLU A 195 13.74 13.99 15.88
C GLU A 195 12.88 13.31 16.95
N PRO A 196 13.21 12.08 17.39
CA PRO A 196 12.61 11.48 18.57
C PRO A 196 12.83 12.35 19.82
N SER A 197 11.76 12.55 20.60
CA SER A 197 11.83 13.20 21.91
C SER A 197 11.41 12.21 23.00
N GLY A 198 12.21 12.08 24.07
CA GLY A 198 11.91 11.17 25.19
C GLY A 198 12.39 9.74 24.97
N VAL A 199 11.79 8.80 25.72
CA VAL A 199 12.14 7.37 25.66
C VAL A 199 11.59 6.76 24.37
N VAL A 200 12.45 6.05 23.64
CA VAL A 200 12.09 5.28 22.45
C VAL A 200 11.94 3.82 22.88
N ASP A 201 10.71 3.31 22.93
CA ASP A 201 10.46 1.91 23.27
C ASP A 201 9.21 1.37 22.54
N PRO A 202 9.33 0.32 21.70
CA PRO A 202 10.58 -0.22 21.17
C PRO A 202 11.14 0.64 20.01
N VAL A 203 10.29 1.46 19.38
CA VAL A 203 10.66 2.35 18.27
C VAL A 203 9.88 3.66 18.34
N TRP A 204 10.45 4.70 17.74
CA TRP A 204 9.76 5.96 17.48
C TRP A 204 9.29 5.98 16.04
N GLN A 205 8.06 6.47 15.79
CA GLN A 205 7.51 6.57 14.44
C GLN A 205 6.85 7.93 14.18
N LYS A 206 6.95 8.40 12.94
CA LYS A 206 6.27 9.60 12.49
C LYS A 206 5.98 9.55 10.99
N ASP A 207 4.76 9.93 10.62
CA ASP A 207 4.41 10.16 9.21
C ASP A 207 4.82 11.59 8.85
N VAL A 208 5.61 11.75 7.79
CA VAL A 208 6.16 13.04 7.33
C VAL A 208 5.83 13.29 5.87
N GLU A 209 5.88 14.56 5.45
CA GLU A 209 5.50 15.02 4.12
C GLU A 209 6.40 16.15 3.61
N GLY A 210 6.23 16.54 2.34
CA GLY A 210 6.90 17.70 1.75
C GLY A 210 8.43 17.58 1.77
N ALA A 211 9.12 18.64 2.21
CA ALA A 211 10.58 18.69 2.22
C ALA A 211 11.22 17.61 3.10
N ALA A 212 10.54 17.16 4.15
CA ALA A 212 11.03 16.10 5.03
C ALA A 212 11.11 14.74 4.31
N VAL A 213 10.16 14.45 3.39
CA VAL A 213 10.20 13.26 2.54
C VAL A 213 11.45 13.28 1.67
N SER A 214 11.70 14.38 0.96
CA SER A 214 12.89 14.50 0.11
C SER A 214 14.20 14.37 0.91
N ALA A 215 14.22 14.90 2.14
CA ALA A 215 15.38 14.79 3.02
C ALA A 215 15.64 13.34 3.45
N ILE A 216 14.60 12.60 3.89
CA ILE A 216 14.77 11.24 4.38
C ILE A 216 15.05 10.23 3.25
N THR A 217 14.39 10.35 2.09
CA THR A 217 14.62 9.43 0.97
C THR A 217 16.00 9.62 0.33
N LYS A 218 16.56 10.84 0.38
CA LYS A 218 17.95 11.10 0.00
C LYS A 218 18.95 10.55 1.02
N ALA A 219 18.65 10.68 2.31
CA ALA A 219 19.54 10.23 3.39
C ALA A 219 19.56 8.70 3.52
N VAL A 220 18.43 8.04 3.25
CA VAL A 220 18.25 6.60 3.32
C VAL A 220 17.64 6.11 2.00
N PRO A 221 18.43 5.76 0.98
CA PRO A 221 17.88 5.27 -0.28
C PRO A 221 17.08 3.96 -0.10
N ALA A 222 15.96 3.85 -0.82
CA ALA A 222 15.13 2.63 -0.81
C ALA A 222 15.93 1.40 -1.24
N GLY A 223 15.61 0.23 -0.66
CA GLY A 223 16.23 -1.05 -1.04
C GLY A 223 17.63 -1.31 -0.47
N ARG A 224 18.23 -0.39 0.30
CA ARG A 224 19.43 -0.73 1.07
C ARG A 224 19.04 -1.65 2.23
N LYS A 225 19.44 -2.92 2.13
CA LYS A 225 19.37 -3.88 3.25
C LYS A 225 20.22 -3.35 4.39
N TYR A 226 19.57 -2.87 5.45
CA TYR A 226 20.01 -2.80 6.87
C TYR A 226 21.46 -2.45 7.25
N ASP A 227 22.31 -2.04 6.31
CA ASP A 227 23.60 -1.41 6.56
C ASP A 227 23.25 -0.08 7.23
N ARG A 228 23.30 -0.16 8.56
CA ARG A 228 22.59 0.69 9.51
C ARG A 228 22.77 2.14 9.10
N SER A 229 21.70 2.76 8.62
CA SER A 229 21.70 4.20 8.37
C SER A 229 21.64 4.88 9.73
N LEU A 230 22.82 5.02 10.34
CA LEU A 230 23.01 5.58 11.66
C LEU A 230 22.95 7.11 11.57
N PHE A 231 22.08 7.71 12.38
CA PHE A 231 21.92 9.15 12.45
C PHE A 231 22.04 9.64 13.88
N ARG A 232 22.77 10.74 14.06
CA ARG A 232 22.90 11.43 15.33
C ARG A 232 21.94 12.62 15.38
N THR A 233 21.09 12.66 16.41
CA THR A 233 20.20 13.79 16.72
C THR A 233 20.99 14.99 17.24
N SER A 234 20.31 16.14 17.34
CA SER A 234 20.85 17.34 17.98
C SER A 234 21.28 17.12 19.44
N SER A 235 20.61 16.22 20.17
CA SER A 235 20.96 15.82 21.53
C SER A 235 22.17 14.89 21.63
N GLY A 236 22.73 14.43 20.50
CA GLY A 236 23.83 13.48 20.45
C GLY A 236 23.42 12.01 20.48
N THR A 237 22.13 11.71 20.64
CA THR A 237 21.58 10.34 20.62
C THR A 237 21.68 9.75 19.21
N ILE A 238 21.99 8.46 19.10
CA ILE A 238 22.14 7.77 17.81
C ILE A 238 20.96 6.84 17.59
N PHE A 239 20.41 6.86 16.38
CA PHE A 239 19.34 5.97 15.94
C PHE A 239 19.67 5.34 14.59
N THR A 240 19.08 4.17 14.33
CA THR A 240 18.91 3.70 12.96
C THR A 240 17.62 4.29 12.41
N LEU A 241 17.69 4.93 11.23
CA LEU A 241 16.49 5.39 10.53
C LEU A 241 16.08 4.42 9.42
N SER A 242 14.79 4.18 9.31
CA SER A 242 14.15 3.44 8.22
C SER A 242 12.85 4.13 7.83
N TRP A 243 12.39 3.91 6.62
CA TRP A 243 11.13 4.49 6.16
C TRP A 243 10.45 3.64 5.09
N ARG A 244 9.16 3.90 4.86
CA ARG A 244 8.42 3.44 3.67
C ARG A 244 7.48 4.52 3.17
N TYR A 245 7.14 4.48 1.88
CA TYR A 245 6.02 5.28 1.38
C TYR A 245 4.71 4.85 2.02
N LEU A 246 3.86 5.82 2.32
CA LEU A 246 2.48 5.56 2.72
C LEU A 246 1.65 5.18 1.49
N LEU A 247 0.74 4.23 1.67
CA LEU A 247 -0.23 3.84 0.66
C LEU A 247 -1.36 4.88 0.56
N PRO A 248 -2.07 4.99 -0.58
CA PRO A 248 -3.16 5.95 -0.76
C PRO A 248 -4.16 6.04 0.40
N HIS A 249 -4.59 4.89 0.96
CA HIS A 249 -5.53 4.87 2.10
C HIS A 249 -4.92 5.29 3.45
N GLU A 250 -3.58 5.38 3.53
CA GLU A 250 -2.84 5.83 4.69
C GLU A 250 -2.49 7.34 4.59
N GLN A 251 -2.78 8.00 3.46
CA GLN A 251 -2.37 9.38 3.22
C GLN A 251 -3.25 10.44 3.89
N SER A 252 -4.41 10.08 4.44
CA SER A 252 -5.17 11.01 5.27
C SER A 252 -4.44 11.29 6.58
N SER A 253 -4.54 12.50 7.10
CA SER A 253 -4.16 12.78 8.48
C SER A 253 -4.96 11.84 9.36
N ALA A 254 -4.30 10.93 10.08
CA ALA A 254 -4.96 10.21 11.14
C ALA A 254 -5.57 11.27 12.07
N SER A 255 -6.90 11.32 12.17
CA SER A 255 -7.54 12.03 13.28
C SER A 255 -6.84 11.55 14.55
N PRO A 256 -6.42 12.47 15.45
CA PRO A 256 -5.71 12.08 16.65
C PRO A 256 -6.54 11.00 17.35
N MET A 257 -5.93 9.83 17.60
CA MET A 257 -6.57 8.81 18.43
C MET A 257 -7.02 9.50 19.72
N PRO A 258 -8.29 9.39 20.15
CA PRO A 258 -8.68 9.87 21.45
C PRO A 258 -7.81 9.13 22.48
N GLY A 259 -7.05 9.92 23.25
CA GLY A 259 -6.07 9.42 24.20
C GLY A 259 -6.68 8.32 25.05
N ARG A 260 -6.11 7.12 24.95
CA ARG A 260 -6.41 6.01 25.85
C ARG A 260 -5.87 6.44 27.21
N LYS A 261 -6.74 6.99 28.06
CA LYS A 261 -6.43 7.17 29.49
C LYS A 261 -6.18 5.78 30.07
N GLY A 262 -4.93 5.51 30.43
CA GLY A 262 -4.60 4.55 31.48
C GLY A 262 -4.85 5.16 32.84
#